data_AF-A0A968F7C3-F1
#
_entry.id   AF-A0A968F7C3-F1
#
_cell.length_a   1.000
_cell.length_b   1.000
_cell.length_c   1.000
_cell.angle_alpha   90.00
_cell.angle_beta   90.00
_cell.angle_gamma   90.00
#
_symmetry.space_group_name_H-M   'P 1'
#
loop_
_entity.id
_entity.type
_entity.pdbx_description
1 polymer ?
#
loop_
_entity_poly.entity_id
_entity_poly.type
_entity_poly.pdbx_seq_one_letter_code
_entity_poly.pdbx_strand_id
1 'polypeptide(L)' 'MHLVELLNDNLIELNLNSQDKFEVIENLLDVAVKNGKILDRGKALQDLIEREQYLSTGFENGLA' A
#
# COMPACT_ATOMS: atom_id res chain seq x y z
N MET A 1 -8.08 -18.24 -2.33
CA MET A 1 -7.87 -17.02 -1.53
C MET A 1 -8.71 -15.94 -2.15
N HIS A 2 -9.73 -15.49 -1.44
CA HIS A 2 -10.68 -14.47 -1.92
C HIS A 2 -10.35 -13.11 -1.31
N LEU A 3 -10.59 -12.04 -2.06
CA LEU A 3 -10.29 -10.68 -1.60
C LEU A 3 -10.98 -10.34 -0.27
N VAL A 4 -12.21 -10.82 -0.11
CA VAL A 4 -13.03 -10.65 1.10
C VAL A 4 -12.48 -11.36 2.34
N GLU A 5 -11.54 -12.29 2.18
CA GLU A 5 -10.84 -12.94 3.29
C GLU A 5 -9.65 -12.10 3.77
N LEU A 6 -9.16 -11.20 2.93
CA LEU A 6 -7.95 -10.40 3.16
C LEU A 6 -8.23 -8.96 3.56
N LEU A 7 -9.20 -8.34 2.88
CA LEU A 7 -9.61 -6.97 3.09
C LEU A 7 -10.84 -6.89 3.99
N ASN A 8 -10.95 -5.77 4.69
CA ASN A 8 -12.14 -5.34 5.42
C ASN A 8 -12.22 -3.82 5.35
N ASP A 9 -13.30 -3.24 5.86
CA ASP A 9 -13.56 -1.80 5.77
C ASP A 9 -12.45 -0.95 6.40
N ASN A 10 -11.73 -1.46 7.41
CA ASN A 10 -10.64 -0.74 8.06
C ASN A 10 -9.36 -0.67 7.20
N LEU A 11 -9.28 -1.44 6.11
CA LEU A 11 -8.18 -1.44 5.14
C LEU A 11 -8.47 -0.60 3.90
N ILE A 12 -9.58 0.14 3.89
CA ILE A 12 -10.00 0.98 2.76
C ILE A 12 -9.94 2.44 3.19
N GLU A 13 -9.14 3.24 2.48
CA GLU A 13 -9.07 4.69 2.65
C GLU A 13 -9.45 5.37 1.33
N LEU A 14 -10.45 6.25 1.37
CA LEU A 14 -11.02 6.87 0.17
C LEU A 14 -10.40 8.25 -0.11
N ASN A 15 -9.91 8.95 0.91
CA ASN A 15 -9.44 10.33 0.80
C ASN A 15 -7.97 10.45 1.22
N LEU A 16 -7.14 9.64 0.57
CA LEU A 16 -5.70 9.64 0.80
C LEU A 16 -5.11 10.94 0.25
N ASN A 17 -4.44 11.72 1.11
CA ASN A 17 -3.78 12.97 0.72
C ASN A 17 -2.28 12.70 0.57
N SER A 18 -1.79 12.73 -0.67
CA SER A 18 -0.39 12.52 -1.02
C SER A 18 0.00 13.40 -2.21
N GLN A 19 1.25 13.84 -2.25
CA GLN A 19 1.81 14.66 -3.32
C GLN A 19 2.55 13.84 -4.38
N ASP A 20 3.01 12.65 -4.01
CA ASP A 20 3.68 11.73 -4.93
C ASP A 20 3.35 10.25 -4.65
N LYS A 21 3.84 9.38 -5.54
CA LYS A 21 3.56 7.94 -5.49
C LYS A 21 4.17 7.25 -4.26
N PHE A 22 5.29 7.75 -3.74
CA PHE A 22 5.95 7.13 -2.60
C PHE A 22 5.19 7.45 -1.32
N GLU A 23 4.69 8.68 -1.19
CA GLU A 23 3.77 9.04 -0.10
C GLU A 23 2.48 8.19 -0.13
N VAL A 24 1.95 7.88 -1.32
CA VAL A 24 0.78 6.98 -1.44
C VAL A 24 1.11 5.58 -0.91
N ILE A 25 2.25 5.02 -1.33
CA ILE A 25 2.70 3.69 -0.89
C ILE A 25 2.91 3.66 0.64
N GLU A 26 3.51 4.70 1.21
CA GLU A 26 3.70 4.83 2.67
C GLU A 26 2.37 4.88 3.42
N ASN A 27 1.42 5.69 2.95
CA ASN A 27 0.10 5.80 3.56
C ASN A 27 -0.68 4.47 3.50
N LEU A 28 -0.60 3.73 2.39
CA LEU A 28 -1.21 2.40 2.26
C LEU A 28 -0.55 1.38 3.21
N LEU A 29 0.77 1.42 3.34
CA LEU A 29 1.49 0.61 4.32
C LEU A 29 1.04 0.94 5.75
N ASP A 30 0.86 2.21 6.08
CA ASP A 30 0.40 2.64 7.40
C ASP A 30 -1.01 2.12 7.73
N VAL A 31 -1.91 2.09 6.75
CA VAL A 31 -3.23 1.44 6.89
C VAL A 31 -3.08 -0.05 7.22
N ALA A 32 -2.18 -0.76 6.53
CA ALA A 32 -1.93 -2.18 6.78
C ALA A 32 -1.29 -2.44 8.16
N VAL A 33 -0.32 -1.62 8.57
CA VAL A 33 0.35 -1.70 9.88
C VAL A 33 -0.64 -1.41 11.01
N LYS A 34 -1.44 -0.35 10.90
CA LYS A 34 -2.47 0.01 11.88
C LYS A 34 -3.48 -1.12 12.12
N ASN A 35 -3.76 -1.92 11.08
CA ASN A 35 -4.66 -3.06 11.14
C ASN A 35 -3.95 -4.40 11.46
N GLY A 36 -2.68 -4.37 11.88
CA GLY A 36 -1.92 -5.55 12.29
C GLY A 36 -1.61 -6.52 11.15
N LYS A 37 -1.72 -6.10 9.88
CA LYS A 37 -1.39 -6.93 8.72
C LYS A 37 0.12 -7.02 8.47
N ILE A 38 0.86 -6.01 8.94
CA ILE A 38 2.31 -5.91 8.81
C ILE A 38 2.92 -5.72 10.19
N LEU A 39 3.92 -6.53 10.52
CA LEU A 39 4.61 -6.51 11.81
C LEU A 39 5.80 -5.55 11.81
N ASP A 40 6.54 -5.50 10.71
CA ASP A 40 7.73 -4.66 10.54
C ASP A 40 7.49 -3.65 9.42
N ARG A 41 7.12 -2.43 9.80
CA ARG A 41 6.90 -1.32 8.88
C ARG A 41 8.17 -0.97 8.10
N GLY A 42 9.32 -0.95 8.77
CA GLY A 42 10.57 -0.49 8.16
C GLY A 42 11.01 -1.41 7.05
N LYS A 43 10.99 -2.72 7.32
CA LYS A 43 11.29 -3.73 6.31
C LYS A 43 10.28 -3.72 5.17
N ALA A 44 8.99 -3.66 5.47
CA ALA A 44 7.95 -3.63 4.44
C ALA A 44 8.05 -2.40 3.53
N LEU A 45 8.37 -1.22 4.09
CA LEU A 45 8.58 -0.01 3.30
C LEU A 45 9.78 -0.18 2.36
N GLN A 46 10.90 -0.68 2.87
CA GLN A 46 12.08 -0.94 2.05
C GLN A 46 11.74 -1.87 0.87
N ASP A 47 11.09 -3.00 1.14
CA ASP A 47 10.69 -3.97 0.12
C ASP A 47 9.75 -3.35 -0.93
N LEU A 48 8.80 -2.50 -0.52
CA LEU A 48 7.86 -1.80 -1.41
C LEU A 48 8.57 -0.80 -2.33
N ILE A 49 9.46 0.01 -1.78
CA ILE A 49 10.21 1.03 -2.55
C ILE A 49 11.15 0.36 -3.54
N GLU A 50 11.91 -0.67 -3.11
CA GLU A 50 12.79 -1.43 -3.99
C GLU A 50 12.01 -2.05 -5.16
N ARG A 51 10.82 -2.60 -4.90
CA ARG A 51 9.97 -3.19 -5.93
C ARG A 51 9.44 -2.14 -6.91
N GLU A 52 8.97 -1.00 -6.43
CA GLU A 52 8.41 0.07 -7.27
C GLU A 52 9.49 0.78 -8.10
N GLN A 53 10.73 0.88 -7.59
CA GLN A 53 11.86 1.42 -8.34
C GLN A 53 12.34 0.49 -9.46
N TYR A 54 12.20 -0.83 -9.29
CA TYR A 54 12.58 -1.79 -10.34
C TYR A 54 11.69 -1.66 -11.58
N LEU A 55 10.36 -1.61 -11.38
CA LEU A 55 9.38 -1.42 -12.44
C LEU A 55 8.07 -0.94 -11.82
N SER A 56 7.56 0.18 -12.32
CA SER A 56 6.25 0.75 -11.95
C SER A 56 5.17 -0.33 -11.90
N THR A 57 4.41 -0.38 -10.80
CA THR A 57 3.23 -1.26 -10.71
C THR A 57 1.98 -0.64 -11.32
N GLY A 58 2.03 0.63 -11.71
CA GLY A 58 0.93 1.31 -12.40
C GLY A 58 0.49 0.59 -13.68
N PHE A 59 -0.79 0.32 -13.76
CA PHE A 59 -1.52 -0.17 -14.92
C PHE A 59 -2.22 0.98 -15.66
N GLU A 60 -2.83 0.67 -16.80
CA GLU A 60 -3.66 1.64 -17.53
C GLU A 60 -4.86 2.10 -16.70
N ASN A 61 -5.43 3.25 -17.07
CA ASN A 61 -6.64 3.83 -16.47
C ASN A 61 -6.49 4.26 -15.00
N GLY A 62 -5.26 4.54 -14.54
CA GLY A 62 -5.01 5.09 -13.20
C GLY A 62 -5.12 4.05 -12.08
N LEU A 63 -4.89 2.78 -12.40
CA LEU A 63 -4.85 1.69 -11.44
C LEU A 63 -3.39 1.34 -11.11
N ALA A 64 -3.12 0.87 -9.90
CA ALA A 64 -1.82 0.38 -9.45
C ALA A 64 -1.98 -0.72 -8.40
#